data_AF-G2QWD4-F1
#
_entry.id   AF-G2QWD4-F1
#
_cell.length_a   1.000
_cell.length_b   1.000
_cell.length_c   1.000
_cell.angle_alpha   90.00
_cell.angle_beta   90.00
_cell.angle_gamma   90.00
#
_symmetry.space_group_name_H-M   'P 1'
#
loop_
_entity.id
_entity.type
_entity.pdbx_description
1 polymer ?
#
loop_
_entity_poly.entity_id
_entity_poly.type
_entity_poly.pdbx_seq_one_letter_code
_entity_poly.pdbx_strand_id
1 'polypeptide(L)'
;LLRLSPALSSSMTLMFALDEHLIFGTWVCDPIRPLANSTLPAWWTRGGLRWRWVLILFYPATYLLALLNLLVSGGQPGSAKWYLCGLFFSIAHMFFVRMALRRIAAIEKGIPKGNVVRSMEAWLKMNWVRALITDLPAWLCFIAAAVK
;
A
#
# COMPACT_ATOMS: atom_id res chain seq x y z
N LEU A 1 -4.75 24.40 0.97
CA LEU A 1 -4.47 23.18 1.78
C LEU A 1 -5.41 22.02 1.43
N LEU A 2 -6.74 22.19 1.42
CA LEU A 2 -7.69 21.11 1.09
C LEU A 2 -7.38 20.42 -0.25
N ARG A 3 -7.02 21.17 -1.29
CA ARG A 3 -6.64 20.61 -2.61
C ARG A 3 -5.46 19.63 -2.58
N LEU A 4 -4.51 19.85 -1.68
CA LEU A 4 -3.32 19.00 -1.57
C LEU A 4 -3.54 17.81 -0.62
N SER A 5 -4.61 17.83 0.19
CA SER A 5 -4.79 16.85 1.25
C SER A 5 -4.91 15.40 0.78
N PRO A 6 -5.53 15.06 -0.37
CA PRO A 6 -5.52 13.68 -0.87
C PRO A 6 -4.12 13.23 -1.30
N ALA A 7 -3.31 14.13 -1.85
CA ALA A 7 -1.92 13.85 -2.20
C ALA A 7 -1.08 13.60 -0.95
N LEU A 8 -1.20 14.44 0.10
CA LEU A 8 -0.48 14.25 1.36
C LEU A 8 -0.87 12.94 2.05
N SER A 9 -2.16 12.61 2.10
CA SER A 9 -2.67 11.38 2.69
C SER A 9 -2.21 10.14 1.91
N SER A 10 -2.27 10.17 0.58
CA SER A 10 -1.80 9.06 -0.27
C SER A 10 -0.27 8.91 -0.30
N SER A 11 0.50 9.97 -0.03
CA SER A 11 1.95 9.85 0.20
C SER A 11 2.26 8.91 1.36
N MET A 12 1.44 8.89 2.41
CA MET A 12 1.66 8.01 3.57
C MET A 12 1.50 6.53 3.20
N THR A 13 0.49 6.19 2.39
CA THR A 13 0.28 4.79 1.96
C THR A 13 1.31 4.36 0.91
N LEU A 14 1.73 5.26 0.01
CA LEU A 14 2.78 4.98 -0.96
C LEU A 14 4.15 4.79 -0.30
N MET A 15 4.50 5.68 0.64
CA MET A 15 5.73 5.56 1.43
C MET A 15 5.73 4.27 2.23
N PHE A 16 4.60 3.92 2.85
CA PHE A 16 4.47 2.66 3.57
C PHE A 16 4.71 1.44 2.67
N ALA A 17 4.20 1.44 1.43
CA ALA A 17 4.48 0.36 0.49
C ALA A 17 5.97 0.28 0.09
N LEU A 18 6.65 1.43 -0.01
CA LEU A 18 8.10 1.49 -0.22
C LEU A 18 8.87 0.95 0.98
N ASP A 19 8.50 1.35 2.20
CA ASP A 19 9.11 0.86 3.43
C ASP A 19 8.94 -0.65 3.57
N GLU A 20 7.74 -1.18 3.30
CA GLU A 20 7.50 -2.62 3.24
C GLU A 20 8.42 -3.31 2.22
N HIS A 21 8.61 -2.71 1.04
CA HIS A 21 9.50 -3.28 0.02
C HIS A 21 10.97 -3.28 0.45
N LEU A 22 11.47 -2.15 0.95
CA LEU A 22 12.86 -1.97 1.35
C LEU A 22 13.20 -2.79 2.58
N ILE A 23 12.40 -2.66 3.65
CA ILE A 23 12.63 -3.34 4.92
C ILE A 23 12.38 -4.83 4.74
N PHE A 24 11.22 -5.23 4.20
CA PHE A 24 10.92 -6.66 4.15
C PHE A 24 11.70 -7.38 3.06
N GLY A 25 12.15 -6.65 2.04
CA GLY A 25 13.10 -7.14 1.04
C GLY A 25 14.40 -7.68 1.62
N THR A 26 14.85 -7.16 2.76
CA THR A 26 16.07 -7.66 3.43
C THR A 26 15.94 -9.12 3.88
N TRP A 27 14.73 -9.60 4.19
CA TRP A 27 14.50 -10.99 4.62
C TRP A 27 14.64 -12.02 3.49
N VAL A 28 14.53 -11.59 2.23
CA VAL A 28 14.55 -12.52 1.08
C VAL A 28 15.93 -12.69 0.45
N CYS A 29 16.89 -11.89 0.89
CA CYS A 29 18.27 -11.88 0.39
C CYS A 29 19.19 -12.72 1.27
N ASP A 30 20.23 -13.29 0.67
CA ASP A 30 21.34 -13.87 1.42
C ASP A 30 22.20 -12.76 2.07
N PRO A 31 22.84 -13.02 3.21
CA PRO A 31 22.84 -14.27 3.98
C PRO A 31 21.68 -14.37 5.00
N ILE A 32 20.70 -13.48 4.94
CA ILE A 32 19.59 -13.41 5.93
C ILE A 32 18.54 -14.50 5.67
N ARG A 33 18.28 -14.86 4.42
CA ARG A 33 17.25 -15.83 4.00
C ARG A 33 17.26 -17.13 4.82
N PRO A 34 18.39 -17.83 5.06
CA PRO A 34 18.41 -19.03 5.88
C PRO A 34 17.87 -18.81 7.29
N LEU A 35 18.24 -17.70 7.95
CA LEU A 35 17.74 -17.33 9.27
C LEU A 35 16.26 -16.91 9.22
N ALA A 36 15.86 -16.19 8.17
CA ALA A 36 14.49 -15.78 7.95
C ALA A 36 13.53 -16.98 7.86
N ASN A 37 13.98 -18.10 7.27
CA ASN A 37 13.14 -19.30 7.13
C ASN A 37 12.66 -19.89 8.46
N SER A 38 13.38 -19.68 9.57
CA SER A 38 12.99 -20.17 10.90
C SER A 38 12.35 -19.09 11.77
N THR A 39 12.66 -17.81 11.54
CA THR A 39 12.28 -16.71 12.44
C THR A 39 11.12 -15.85 11.92
N LEU A 40 10.90 -15.82 10.61
CA LEU A 40 9.96 -14.89 9.98
C LEU A 40 8.51 -15.03 10.47
N PRO A 41 7.92 -16.23 10.69
CA PRO A 41 6.55 -16.34 11.17
C PRO A 41 6.35 -15.71 12.56
N ALA A 42 7.31 -15.92 13.46
CA ALA A 42 7.29 -15.37 14.81
C ALA A 42 7.50 -13.84 14.79
N TRP A 43 8.41 -13.35 13.94
CA TRP A 43 8.61 -11.92 13.75
C TRP A 43 7.36 -11.24 13.17
N TRP A 44 6.73 -11.85 12.16
CA TRP A 44 5.57 -11.28 11.48
C TRP A 44 4.37 -11.11 12.41
N THR A 45 4.05 -12.15 13.18
CA THR A 45 2.91 -12.16 14.11
C THR A 45 3.10 -11.21 15.29
N ARG A 46 4.34 -10.94 15.71
CA ARG A 46 4.66 -10.03 16.82
C ARG A 46 4.91 -8.58 16.39
N GLY A 47 5.48 -8.38 15.21
CA GLY A 47 6.04 -7.11 14.73
C GLY A 47 5.45 -6.65 13.40
N GLY A 48 5.43 -7.51 12.38
CA GLY A 48 5.01 -7.15 11.02
C GLY A 48 3.61 -6.53 10.93
N LEU A 49 2.66 -7.06 11.71
CA LEU A 49 1.28 -6.54 11.72
C LEU A 49 1.10 -5.19 12.45
N ARG A 50 2.08 -4.73 13.23
CA ARG A 50 1.93 -3.53 14.06
C ARG A 50 1.76 -2.25 13.24
N TRP A 51 2.15 -2.27 11.97
CA TRP A 51 2.22 -1.10 11.10
C TRP A 51 0.96 -0.94 10.23
N ARG A 52 0.05 -1.93 10.26
CA ARG A 52 -1.19 -1.94 9.45
C ARG A 52 -2.13 -0.77 9.72
N TRP A 53 -1.97 -0.08 10.86
CA TRP A 53 -2.78 1.09 11.20
C TRP A 53 -2.64 2.21 10.16
N VAL A 54 -1.46 2.32 9.51
CA VAL A 54 -1.23 3.29 8.42
C VAL A 54 -2.25 3.06 7.31
N LEU A 55 -2.47 1.81 6.90
CA LEU A 55 -3.44 1.48 5.87
C LEU A 55 -4.89 1.72 6.32
N ILE A 56 -5.20 1.31 7.55
CA ILE A 56 -6.56 1.45 8.13
C ILE A 56 -6.96 2.92 8.24
N LEU A 57 -6.01 3.82 8.52
CA LEU A 57 -6.27 5.24 8.67
C LEU A 57 -6.23 5.99 7.34
N PHE A 58 -5.15 5.83 6.57
CA PHE A 58 -4.87 6.72 5.45
C PHE A 58 -5.63 6.36 4.16
N TYR A 59 -6.07 5.11 3.94
CA TYR A 59 -6.96 4.83 2.80
C TYR A 59 -8.32 5.51 2.97
N PRO A 60 -9.08 5.30 4.07
CA PRO A 60 -10.34 6.02 4.27
C PRO A 60 -10.18 7.54 4.27
N ALA A 61 -9.12 8.05 4.91
CA ALA A 61 -8.83 9.49 4.89
C ALA A 61 -8.63 10.01 3.46
N THR A 62 -7.85 9.31 2.64
CA THR A 62 -7.63 9.68 1.22
C THR A 62 -8.95 9.71 0.45
N TYR A 63 -9.83 8.72 0.66
CA TYR A 63 -11.13 8.66 0.00
C TYR A 63 -12.02 9.85 0.38
N LEU A 64 -12.14 10.12 1.68
CA LEU A 64 -12.95 11.22 2.20
C LEU A 64 -12.42 12.57 1.71
N LEU A 65 -11.10 12.78 1.73
CA LEU A 65 -10.48 14.02 1.27
C LEU A 65 -10.63 14.21 -0.24
N ALA A 66 -10.53 13.14 -1.04
CA ALA A 66 -10.78 13.22 -2.48
C ALA A 66 -12.24 13.57 -2.78
N LEU A 67 -13.20 12.93 -2.08
CA LEU A 67 -14.63 13.24 -2.20
C LEU A 67 -14.94 14.68 -1.77
N LEU A 68 -14.39 15.14 -0.65
CA LEU A 68 -14.52 16.53 -0.19
C LEU A 68 -14.01 17.52 -1.25
N ASN A 69 -12.89 17.23 -1.89
CA ASN A 69 -12.37 18.09 -2.96
C ASN A 69 -13.27 18.10 -4.20
N LEU A 70 -13.90 16.97 -4.56
CA LEU A 70 -14.87 16.91 -5.65
C LEU A 70 -16.12 17.75 -5.35
N LEU A 71 -16.60 17.74 -4.11
CA LEU A 71 -17.77 18.50 -3.68
C LEU A 71 -17.48 20.01 -3.55
N VAL A 72 -16.34 20.38 -2.95
CA VAL A 72 -16.00 21.78 -2.65
C VAL A 72 -15.47 22.52 -3.87
N SER A 73 -14.76 21.85 -4.78
CA SER A 73 -14.14 22.53 -5.94
C SER A 73 -15.14 22.95 -7.03
N GLY A 74 -16.45 22.81 -6.79
CA GLY A 74 -17.50 23.30 -7.68
C GLY A 74 -17.43 22.75 -9.10
N GLY A 75 -16.79 21.59 -9.30
CA GLY A 75 -16.66 20.98 -10.61
C GLY A 75 -15.78 21.74 -11.60
N GLN A 76 -14.72 22.46 -11.17
CA GLN A 76 -13.68 22.93 -12.11
C GLN A 76 -13.24 21.74 -12.98
N PRO A 77 -13.61 21.69 -14.28
CA PRO A 77 -13.62 20.42 -15.03
C PRO A 77 -12.22 19.80 -15.14
N GLY A 78 -11.21 20.68 -15.13
CA GLY A 78 -9.80 20.33 -15.18
C GLY A 78 -9.35 19.51 -13.98
N SER A 79 -9.71 19.88 -12.74
CA SER A 79 -9.24 19.22 -11.51
C SER A 79 -10.13 18.07 -11.06
N ALA A 80 -11.45 18.17 -11.29
CA ALA A 80 -12.41 17.14 -10.91
C ALA A 80 -12.10 15.77 -11.55
N LYS A 81 -11.71 15.75 -12.83
CA LYS A 81 -11.28 14.53 -13.52
C LYS A 81 -10.10 13.85 -12.83
N TRP A 82 -9.11 14.62 -12.38
CA TRP A 82 -7.94 14.07 -11.71
C TRP A 82 -8.25 13.57 -10.29
N TYR A 83 -9.09 14.26 -9.52
CA TYR A 83 -9.56 13.72 -8.24
C TYR A 83 -10.33 12.40 -8.41
N LEU A 84 -11.19 12.31 -9.43
CA LEU A 84 -11.93 11.09 -9.72
C LEU A 84 -11.01 9.94 -10.15
N CYS A 85 -10.05 10.20 -11.04
CA CYS A 85 -9.05 9.20 -11.44
C CYS A 85 -8.19 8.76 -10.24
N GLY A 86 -7.73 9.70 -9.41
CA GLY A 86 -6.97 9.39 -8.21
C GLY A 86 -7.75 8.54 -7.21
N LEU A 87 -9.02 8.88 -6.98
CA LEU A 87 -9.92 8.09 -6.14
C LEU A 87 -10.13 6.68 -6.69
N PHE A 88 -10.34 6.56 -8.01
CA PHE A 88 -10.49 5.26 -8.68
C PHE A 88 -9.26 4.38 -8.46
N PHE A 89 -8.06 4.88 -8.73
CA PHE A 89 -6.83 4.11 -8.52
C PHE A 89 -6.60 3.77 -7.05
N SER A 90 -6.92 4.67 -6.13
CA SER A 90 -6.81 4.42 -4.69
C SER A 90 -7.77 3.32 -4.23
N ILE A 91 -9.02 3.31 -4.72
CA ILE A 91 -9.97 2.22 -4.46
C ILE A 91 -9.52 0.91 -5.12
N ALA A 92 -8.89 0.96 -6.29
CA ALA A 92 -8.41 -0.23 -6.99
C ALA A 92 -7.38 -1.03 -6.16
N HIS A 93 -6.69 -0.40 -5.20
CA HIS A 93 -5.90 -1.08 -4.17
C HIS A 93 -6.68 -2.24 -3.50
N MET A 94 -7.97 -2.03 -3.24
CA MET A 94 -8.82 -2.97 -2.51
C MET A 94 -9.01 -4.30 -3.24
N PHE A 95 -8.82 -4.35 -4.56
CA PHE A 95 -8.87 -5.60 -5.33
C PHE A 95 -7.75 -6.59 -4.94
N PHE A 96 -6.68 -6.11 -4.31
CA PHE A 96 -5.55 -6.94 -3.88
C PHE A 96 -5.72 -7.50 -2.47
N VAL A 97 -6.68 -7.02 -1.67
CA VAL A 97 -6.83 -7.37 -0.24
C VAL A 97 -6.92 -8.89 -0.05
N ARG A 98 -7.76 -9.58 -0.83
CA ARG A 98 -7.94 -11.03 -0.70
C ARG A 98 -6.69 -11.83 -1.07
N MET A 99 -5.87 -11.31 -2.00
CA MET A 99 -4.58 -11.91 -2.33
C MET A 99 -3.54 -11.63 -1.25
N ALA A 100 -3.47 -10.39 -0.75
CA ALA A 100 -2.58 -9.97 0.31
C ALA A 100 -2.79 -10.79 1.59
N LEU A 101 -4.04 -10.90 2.06
CA LEU A 101 -4.38 -11.65 3.27
C LEU A 101 -4.00 -13.14 3.16
N ARG A 102 -4.20 -13.77 2.00
CA ARG A 102 -3.78 -15.16 1.78
C ARG A 102 -2.27 -15.36 1.89
N ARG A 103 -1.49 -14.43 1.32
CA ARG A 103 -0.02 -14.50 1.36
C ARG A 103 0.52 -14.17 2.75
N ILE A 104 -0.06 -13.19 3.43
CA ILE A 104 0.22 -12.86 4.83
C ILE A 104 -0.02 -14.10 5.72
N ALA A 105 -1.18 -14.75 5.57
CA ALA A 105 -1.49 -15.96 6.33
C ALA A 105 -0.51 -17.11 6.04
N ALA A 106 0.04 -17.21 4.83
CA ALA A 106 1.07 -18.20 4.52
C ALA A 106 2.40 -17.89 5.24
N ILE A 107 2.80 -16.62 5.33
CA ILE A 107 3.98 -16.17 6.10
C ILE A 107 3.78 -16.48 7.59
N GLU A 108 2.63 -16.09 8.15
CA GLU A 108 2.27 -16.33 9.56
C GLU A 108 2.28 -17.82 9.94
N LYS A 109 1.84 -18.68 9.02
CA LYS A 109 1.79 -20.13 9.22
C LYS A 109 3.10 -20.85 8.85
N GLY A 110 4.14 -20.13 8.42
CA GLY A 110 5.41 -20.74 8.03
C GLY A 110 5.31 -21.63 6.80
N ILE A 111 4.44 -21.27 5.83
CA ILE A 111 4.18 -22.06 4.62
C ILE A 111 4.99 -21.47 3.45
N PRO A 112 5.64 -22.30 2.61
CA PRO A 112 5.90 -23.73 2.82
C PRO A 112 6.90 -23.95 3.96
N LYS A 113 6.76 -25.07 4.66
CA LYS A 113 7.66 -25.43 5.78
C LYS A 113 9.11 -25.48 5.29
N GLY A 114 10.01 -24.88 6.06
CA GLY A 114 11.44 -24.78 5.72
C GLY A 114 11.78 -23.79 4.62
N ASN A 115 10.79 -23.14 3.99
CA ASN A 115 11.03 -22.14 2.95
C ASN A 115 9.94 -21.04 2.95
N VAL A 116 9.59 -20.53 4.13
CA VAL A 116 8.58 -19.46 4.28
C VAL A 116 8.99 -18.17 3.58
N VAL A 117 10.29 -17.93 3.38
CA VAL A 117 10.81 -16.79 2.62
C VAL A 117 10.19 -16.73 1.21
N ARG A 118 9.89 -17.88 0.60
CA ARG A 118 9.18 -17.92 -0.70
C ARG A 118 7.81 -17.23 -0.65
N SER A 119 7.08 -17.36 0.46
CA SER A 119 5.80 -16.67 0.65
C SER A 119 5.99 -15.17 0.85
N MET A 120 7.07 -14.75 1.53
CA MET A 120 7.45 -13.35 1.64
C MET A 120 7.80 -12.74 0.28
N GLU A 121 8.61 -13.41 -0.54
CA GLU A 121 8.93 -12.94 -1.90
C GLU A 121 7.67 -12.74 -2.74
N ALA A 122 6.76 -13.71 -2.68
CA ALA A 122 5.54 -13.66 -3.44
C ALA A 122 4.58 -12.58 -2.93
N TRP A 123 4.60 -12.28 -1.63
CA TRP A 123 3.89 -11.13 -1.05
C TRP A 123 4.54 -9.82 -1.48
N LEU A 124 5.86 -9.67 -1.35
CA LEU A 124 6.62 -8.48 -1.73
C LEU A 124 6.41 -8.10 -3.19
N LYS A 125 6.51 -9.08 -4.09
CA LYS A 125 6.28 -8.87 -5.52
C LYS A 125 4.87 -8.35 -5.78
N MET A 126 3.87 -8.96 -5.16
CA MET A 126 2.48 -8.53 -5.29
C MET A 126 2.25 -7.13 -4.70
N ASN A 127 2.79 -6.87 -3.50
CA ASN A 127 2.68 -5.61 -2.79
C ASN A 127 3.27 -4.45 -3.61
N TRP A 128 4.45 -4.68 -4.19
CA TRP A 128 5.15 -3.70 -5.02
C TRP A 128 4.44 -3.45 -6.34
N VAL A 129 4.03 -4.51 -7.06
CA VAL A 129 3.25 -4.37 -8.30
C VAL A 129 1.95 -3.60 -8.04
N ARG A 130 1.22 -3.94 -6.98
CA ARG A 130 0.03 -3.20 -6.55
C ARG A 130 0.36 -1.72 -6.36
N ALA A 131 1.36 -1.40 -5.55
CA ALA A 131 1.73 -0.01 -5.27
C ALA A 131 2.04 0.78 -6.55
N LEU A 132 2.73 0.17 -7.51
CA LEU A 132 3.06 0.81 -8.79
C LEU A 132 1.86 1.04 -9.72
N ILE A 133 0.83 0.20 -9.66
CA ILE A 133 -0.33 0.30 -10.58
C ILE A 133 -1.58 0.89 -9.93
N THR A 134 -1.61 1.04 -8.61
CA THR A 134 -2.71 1.66 -7.86
C THR A 134 -2.24 2.91 -7.13
N ASP A 135 -1.31 2.76 -6.20
CA ASP A 135 -1.00 3.78 -5.20
C ASP A 135 -0.21 4.96 -5.81
N LEU A 136 0.78 4.65 -6.66
CA LEU A 136 1.57 5.65 -7.39
C LEU A 136 0.72 6.44 -8.43
N PRO A 137 -0.08 5.79 -9.31
CA PRO A 137 -1.00 6.51 -10.19
C PRO A 137 -2.02 7.37 -9.43
N ALA A 138 -2.55 6.87 -8.31
CA ALA A 138 -3.47 7.65 -7.47
C ALA A 138 -2.79 8.93 -6.95
N TRP A 139 -1.60 8.80 -6.39
CA TRP A 139 -0.80 9.91 -5.88
C TRP A 139 -0.49 10.95 -6.97
N LEU A 140 -0.04 10.52 -8.16
CA LEU A 140 0.20 11.42 -9.29
C LEU A 140 -1.07 12.16 -9.73
N CYS A 141 -2.21 11.46 -9.78
CA CYS A 141 -3.49 12.09 -10.10
C CYS A 141 -3.87 13.14 -9.04
N PHE A 142 -3.68 12.87 -7.76
CA PHE A 142 -3.99 13.85 -6.71
C PHE A 142 -3.06 15.07 -6.74
N ILE A 143 -1.78 14.91 -7.09
CA ILE A 143 -0.88 16.04 -7.34
C ILE A 143 -1.37 16.86 -8.53
N ALA A 144 -1.69 16.20 -9.65
CA ALA A 144 -2.21 16.88 -10.85
C ALA A 144 -3.54 17.61 -10.57
N ALA A 145 -4.40 17.05 -9.72
CA ALA A 145 -5.64 17.67 -9.28
C ALA A 145 -5.40 18.90 -8.40
N ALA A 146 -4.36 18.88 -7.57
CA ALA A 146 -4.05 19.96 -6.65
C ALA A 146 -3.49 21.22 -7.35
N VAL A 147 -2.80 21.03 -8.47
CA VAL A 147 -2.16 22.11 -9.25
C VAL A 147 -3.00 22.64 -10.41
N LYS A 148 -4.19 22.06 -10.63
CA LYS A 148 -5.19 22.52 -11.62
C LYS A 148 -6.36 23.21 -10.94
#